data_AF-A0A179GM77-F1
#
_entry.id   AF-A0A179GM77-F1
#
_cell.length_a   1.000
_cell.length_b   1.000
_cell.length_c   1.000
_cell.angle_alpha   90.00
_cell.angle_beta   90.00
_cell.angle_gamma   90.00
#
_symmetry.space_group_name_H-M   'P 1'
#
loop_
_entity.id
_entity.type
_entity.pdbx_description
1 polymer ?
#
loop_
_entity_poly.entity_id
_entity_poly.type
_entity_poly.pdbx_seq_one_letter_code
_entity_poly.pdbx_strand_id
1 'polypeptide(L)'
;MLDENLPTYRLQPSSDNPLQTVLYFTHNGSEPSPEYLLKRPSAPEARNKYALGLLDAHYPSVVYAEVLVEPSWTQPTLSAAEIRANGGSTSPVPLTPDSFAVSLYNPDQAVVVRHRPGSWGKSDAWDFEVPERSFRLPSASRIDREGADGAAQGADLTPKVVFRWKRDGRLSKDMTCYMSGRSVGGKKNKEPDITVAMFRAGKNEGMVTIYEPNMARVDVEDRKGLEVAFILSAEVIRDLYLVPRHNPFNAASVGAGPTHVNGTRKSSNPQAASSSQLAFVSGALGDAPPSTGVRPVSTSPPPPRRDARQQAEIEAETKRLQAMVAEEGRKAREREKRDLEEQKRIKKMLEQEDKERRRREAEVEKETERLRKEYGVPAPGPAQSTSPALPPRPNPGQFYPPTAGWYGPMSGPAPPQPARPNSVGPPPRPDQYQGGRKKPSGSGLGSLMPGPYGGPAGASVSGFFHRSDEDKRKKVQKKRSVHF
;
A
#
# COMPACT_ATOMS: atom_id res chain seq x y z
N MET A 1 0.33 -5.14 -23.82
CA MET A 1 1.58 -5.39 -23.08
C MET A 1 2.25 -4.05 -22.83
N LEU A 2 3.02 -3.89 -21.74
CA LEU A 2 3.96 -2.76 -21.67
C LEU A 2 4.95 -2.92 -22.82
N ASP A 3 5.49 -1.80 -23.29
CA ASP A 3 6.49 -1.80 -24.35
C ASP A 3 7.66 -2.72 -23.95
N GLU A 4 7.90 -3.78 -24.73
CA GLU A 4 8.96 -4.78 -24.50
C GLU A 4 10.37 -4.15 -24.56
N ASN A 5 10.44 -2.90 -25.03
CA ASN A 5 11.66 -2.12 -25.06
C ASN A 5 12.03 -1.51 -23.70
N LEU A 6 11.13 -1.49 -22.70
CA LEU A 6 11.42 -0.87 -21.41
C LEU A 6 12.10 -1.84 -20.42
N PRO A 7 13.06 -1.37 -19.61
CA PRO A 7 13.68 -2.19 -18.56
C PRO A 7 12.60 -2.74 -17.61
N THR A 8 12.50 -4.06 -17.53
CA THR A 8 11.42 -4.73 -16.81
C THR A 8 11.95 -5.89 -15.98
N TYR A 9 11.51 -5.95 -14.72
CA TYR A 9 11.80 -7.02 -13.76
C TYR A 9 10.53 -7.82 -13.51
N ARG A 10 10.52 -9.06 -13.94
CA ARG A 10 9.43 -10.01 -13.69
C ARG A 10 9.73 -10.83 -12.45
N LEU A 11 8.88 -10.72 -11.45
CA LEU A 11 8.99 -11.43 -10.17
C LEU A 11 8.33 -12.80 -10.30
N GLN A 12 9.14 -13.86 -10.25
CA GLN A 12 8.71 -15.24 -10.35
C GLN A 12 9.05 -15.99 -9.05
N PRO A 13 8.05 -16.44 -8.27
CA PRO A 13 8.29 -17.29 -7.11
C PRO A 13 9.05 -18.56 -7.50
N SER A 14 10.04 -18.95 -6.70
CA SER A 14 10.78 -20.19 -6.94
C SER A 14 9.88 -21.40 -6.64
N SER A 15 9.90 -22.39 -7.53
CA SER A 15 9.23 -23.68 -7.32
C SER A 15 9.85 -24.49 -6.19
N ASP A 16 11.15 -24.31 -6.00
CA ASP A 16 11.94 -25.14 -5.08
C ASP A 16 11.92 -24.55 -3.66
N ASN A 17 11.86 -23.22 -3.56
CA ASN A 17 11.81 -22.52 -2.28
C ASN A 17 10.77 -21.39 -2.28
N PRO A 18 9.64 -21.53 -1.56
CA PRO A 18 8.59 -20.52 -1.52
C PRO A 18 8.98 -19.23 -0.79
N LEU A 19 10.12 -19.22 -0.09
CA LEU A 19 10.69 -18.02 0.55
C LEU A 19 11.55 -17.21 -0.43
N GLN A 20 11.76 -17.70 -1.64
CA GLN A 20 12.56 -17.08 -2.67
C GLN A 20 11.72 -16.68 -3.89
N THR A 21 12.08 -15.56 -4.49
CA THR A 21 11.46 -15.06 -5.72
C THR A 21 12.59 -14.53 -6.60
N VAL A 22 12.72 -15.08 -7.80
CA VAL A 22 13.74 -14.66 -8.78
C VAL A 22 13.15 -13.52 -9.61
N LEU A 23 13.95 -12.47 -9.82
CA LEU A 23 13.58 -11.35 -10.66
C LEU A 23 14.32 -11.48 -11.99
N TYR A 24 13.55 -11.80 -13.02
CA TYR A 24 14.06 -11.89 -14.39
C TYR A 24 14.00 -10.52 -15.05
N PHE A 25 15.13 -10.05 -15.52
CA PHE A 25 15.31 -8.79 -16.22
C PHE A 25 15.16 -8.98 -17.73
N THR A 26 14.46 -8.05 -18.38
CA THR A 26 14.35 -7.93 -19.83
C THR A 26 14.45 -6.47 -20.24
N HIS A 27 15.16 -6.18 -21.33
CA HIS A 27 15.27 -4.84 -21.91
C HIS A 27 15.54 -4.94 -23.42
N ASN A 28 14.91 -4.09 -24.23
CA ASN A 28 15.09 -4.06 -25.69
C ASN A 28 14.95 -5.43 -26.37
N GLY A 29 13.97 -6.23 -25.94
CA GLY A 29 13.73 -7.56 -26.50
C GLY A 29 14.76 -8.63 -26.11
N SER A 30 15.61 -8.39 -25.10
CA SER A 30 16.52 -9.41 -24.57
C SER A 30 15.76 -10.61 -24.00
N GLU A 31 16.39 -11.77 -24.02
CA GLU A 31 15.87 -12.93 -23.29
C GLU A 31 15.86 -12.66 -21.78
N PRO A 32 14.86 -13.16 -21.02
CA PRO A 32 14.79 -12.97 -19.58
C PRO A 32 15.99 -13.59 -18.86
N SER A 33 16.76 -12.77 -18.12
CA SER A 33 17.92 -13.21 -17.34
C SER A 33 17.72 -12.93 -15.85
N PRO A 34 18.15 -13.83 -14.93
CA PRO A 34 17.98 -13.59 -13.50
C PRO A 34 18.94 -12.49 -13.03
N GLU A 35 18.42 -11.35 -12.56
CA GLU A 35 19.23 -10.22 -12.09
C GLU A 35 19.26 -10.19 -10.55
N TYR A 36 18.10 -10.33 -9.92
CA TYR A 36 17.97 -10.29 -8.47
C TYR A 36 17.31 -11.52 -7.88
N LEU A 37 17.65 -11.80 -6.64
CA LEU A 37 17.01 -12.79 -5.80
C LEU A 37 16.37 -12.11 -4.59
N LEU A 38 15.05 -12.18 -4.52
CA LEU A 38 14.28 -11.65 -3.41
C LEU A 38 14.06 -12.76 -2.39
N LYS A 39 14.57 -12.56 -1.17
CA LYS A 39 14.63 -13.58 -0.11
C LYS A 39 13.85 -13.15 1.11
N ARG A 40 13.05 -14.07 1.64
CA ARG A 40 12.36 -13.95 2.93
C ARG A 40 13.01 -14.89 3.95
N PRO A 41 13.19 -14.46 5.20
CA PRO A 41 13.59 -15.36 6.27
C PRO A 41 12.46 -16.34 6.61
N SER A 42 12.81 -17.41 7.32
CA SER A 42 11.81 -18.34 7.85
C SER A 42 10.98 -17.69 8.97
N ALA A 43 9.77 -18.21 9.20
CA ALA A 43 8.87 -17.65 10.22
C ALA A 43 9.48 -17.59 11.65
N PRO A 44 10.29 -18.56 12.10
CA PRO A 44 10.99 -18.46 13.38
C PRO A 44 12.03 -17.33 13.44
N GLU A 45 12.77 -17.12 12.34
CA GLU A 45 13.82 -16.09 12.26
C GLU A 45 13.25 -14.67 12.24
N ALA A 46 12.10 -14.46 11.58
CA ALA A 46 11.39 -13.19 11.53
C ALA A 46 10.14 -13.17 12.41
N ARG A 47 10.20 -13.78 13.60
CA ARG A 47 9.08 -13.78 14.55
C ARG A 47 8.65 -12.36 14.86
N ASN A 48 7.35 -12.10 14.76
CA ASN A 48 6.73 -10.79 15.02
C ASN A 48 7.24 -9.65 14.11
N LYS A 49 7.80 -9.97 12.93
CA LYS A 49 8.33 -8.99 11.98
C LYS A 49 8.02 -9.42 10.55
N TYR A 50 7.89 -8.45 9.67
CA TYR A 50 7.98 -8.65 8.23
C TYR A 50 9.40 -8.30 7.80
N ALA A 51 10.02 -9.15 6.98
CA ALA A 51 11.39 -8.96 6.53
C ALA A 51 11.55 -9.39 5.08
N LEU A 52 12.32 -8.62 4.32
CA LEU A 52 12.56 -8.85 2.90
C LEU A 52 13.96 -8.38 2.51
N GLY A 53 14.73 -9.21 1.83
CA GLY A 53 16.04 -8.85 1.27
C GLY A 53 16.04 -8.93 -0.25
N LEU A 54 16.75 -8.02 -0.91
CA LEU A 54 17.08 -8.08 -2.32
C LEU A 54 18.58 -8.36 -2.47
N LEU A 55 18.89 -9.51 -3.06
CA LEU A 55 20.23 -10.05 -3.22
C LEU A 55 20.57 -10.15 -4.71
N ASP A 56 21.84 -10.31 -5.02
CA ASP A 56 22.28 -10.70 -6.36
C ASP A 56 21.83 -12.14 -6.69
N ALA A 57 21.33 -12.34 -7.91
CA ALA A 57 20.87 -13.66 -8.33
C ALA A 57 21.99 -14.69 -8.49
N HIS A 58 23.19 -14.26 -8.88
CA HIS A 58 24.34 -15.12 -9.14
C HIS A 58 25.24 -15.24 -7.90
N TYR A 59 25.30 -14.18 -7.10
CA TYR A 59 26.10 -14.12 -5.87
C TYR A 59 25.24 -13.73 -4.66
N PRO A 60 24.46 -14.66 -4.08
CA PRO A 60 23.56 -14.36 -2.95
C PRO A 60 24.27 -13.87 -1.66
N SER A 61 25.60 -13.86 -1.62
CA SER A 61 26.36 -13.17 -0.56
C SER A 61 26.31 -11.65 -0.68
N VAL A 62 26.00 -11.12 -1.86
CA VAL A 62 25.84 -9.69 -2.14
C VAL A 62 24.40 -9.29 -1.87
N VAL A 63 24.20 -8.50 -0.82
CA VAL A 63 22.91 -7.92 -0.45
C VAL A 63 22.88 -6.47 -0.92
N TYR A 64 21.91 -6.12 -1.76
CA TYR A 64 21.75 -4.74 -2.23
C TYR A 64 20.93 -3.90 -1.26
N ALA A 65 19.89 -4.50 -0.68
CA ALA A 65 19.04 -3.81 0.26
C ALA A 65 18.17 -4.78 1.07
N GLU A 66 17.65 -4.27 2.19
CA GLU A 66 16.70 -4.99 3.04
C GLU A 66 15.59 -4.08 3.55
N VAL A 67 14.49 -4.71 3.96
CA VAL A 67 13.36 -4.08 4.61
C VAL A 67 13.03 -4.89 5.85
N LEU A 68 12.91 -4.19 6.98
CA LEU A 68 12.39 -4.75 8.23
C LEU A 68 11.21 -3.89 8.69
N VAL A 69 10.07 -4.53 8.94
CA VAL A 69 8.86 -3.86 9.44
C VAL A 69 8.38 -4.57 10.69
N GLU A 70 8.32 -3.81 11.78
CA GLU A 70 7.75 -4.27 13.05
C GLU A 70 6.30 -3.78 13.14
N PRO A 71 5.32 -4.67 13.41
CA PRO A 71 3.94 -4.27 13.54
C PRO A 71 3.74 -3.49 14.85
N SER A 72 2.75 -2.60 14.83
CA SER A 72 2.17 -2.11 16.09
C SER A 72 1.11 -3.10 16.58
N TRP A 73 0.93 -3.24 17.89
CA TRP A 73 0.02 -4.23 18.47
C TRP A 73 -1.19 -3.55 19.08
N THR A 74 -2.39 -4.06 18.76
CA THR A 74 -3.65 -3.58 19.35
C THR A 74 -4.41 -4.74 19.98
N GLN A 75 -5.08 -4.48 21.10
CA GLN A 75 -6.02 -5.44 21.66
C GLN A 75 -7.42 -5.15 21.12
N PRO A 76 -8.11 -6.15 20.55
CA PRO A 76 -9.51 -6.00 20.19
C PRO A 76 -10.34 -5.63 21.43
N THR A 77 -11.10 -4.54 21.37
CA THR A 77 -12.08 -4.21 22.41
C THR A 77 -13.30 -5.11 22.25
N LEU A 78 -13.20 -6.35 22.71
CA LEU A 78 -14.33 -7.27 22.74
C LEU A 78 -15.25 -6.94 23.92
N SER A 79 -16.54 -7.21 23.75
CA SER A 79 -17.50 -7.11 24.84
C SER A 79 -17.23 -8.19 25.91
N ALA A 80 -17.63 -7.96 27.16
CA ALA A 80 -17.44 -8.92 28.25
C ALA A 80 -18.13 -10.28 28.02
N ALA A 81 -19.16 -10.35 27.16
CA ALA A 81 -19.79 -11.61 26.74
C ALA A 81 -18.91 -12.39 25.75
N GLU A 82 -18.28 -11.68 24.83
CA GLU A 82 -17.44 -12.22 23.76
C GLU A 82 -16.06 -12.66 24.27
N ILE A 83 -15.50 -11.92 25.25
CA ILE A 83 -14.32 -12.35 26.00
C ILE A 83 -14.58 -13.69 26.71
N ARG A 84 -15.76 -13.85 27.35
CA ARG A 84 -16.14 -15.11 28.00
C ARG A 84 -16.38 -16.24 27.01
N ALA A 85 -16.97 -15.95 25.85
CA ALA A 85 -17.14 -16.91 24.77
C ALA A 85 -15.80 -17.41 24.20
N ASN A 86 -14.76 -16.56 24.20
CA ASN A 86 -13.41 -16.91 23.75
C ASN A 86 -12.50 -17.44 24.86
N GLY A 87 -13.03 -17.89 26.01
CA GLY A 87 -12.22 -18.47 27.07
C GLY A 87 -11.40 -17.46 27.88
N GLY A 88 -11.76 -16.17 27.85
CA GLY A 88 -11.21 -15.14 28.73
C GLY A 88 -9.99 -14.39 28.22
N SER A 89 -9.49 -14.67 27.00
CA SER A 89 -8.31 -14.00 26.45
C SER A 89 -8.58 -13.33 25.11
N THR A 90 -8.08 -12.10 24.96
CA THR A 90 -7.99 -11.40 23.67
C THR A 90 -6.53 -11.41 23.23
N SER A 91 -6.23 -12.08 22.12
CA SER A 91 -4.88 -12.08 21.59
C SER A 91 -4.59 -10.76 20.87
N PRO A 92 -3.43 -10.13 21.11
CA PRO A 92 -3.02 -8.93 20.38
C PRO A 92 -3.02 -9.17 18.86
N VAL A 93 -3.58 -8.23 18.10
CA VAL A 93 -3.60 -8.26 16.64
C VAL A 93 -2.53 -7.31 16.10
N PRO A 94 -1.67 -7.76 15.17
CA PRO A 94 -0.67 -6.90 14.55
C PRO A 94 -1.31 -5.95 13.54
N LEU A 95 -0.90 -4.69 13.59
CA LEU A 95 -1.30 -3.62 12.68
C LEU A 95 -0.08 -3.19 11.85
N THR A 96 -0.27 -3.16 10.53
CA THR A 96 0.72 -2.66 9.57
C THR A 96 1.00 -1.18 9.84
N PRO A 97 2.26 -0.78 10.10
CA PRO A 97 2.63 0.62 10.26
C PRO A 97 2.34 1.45 9.00
N ASP A 98 2.17 2.77 9.14
CA ASP A 98 2.01 3.68 7.99
C ASP A 98 3.32 4.02 7.26
N SER A 99 4.46 3.51 7.73
CA SER A 99 5.74 3.73 7.07
C SER A 99 6.71 2.59 7.30
N PHE A 100 7.59 2.37 6.34
CA PHE A 100 8.70 1.43 6.43
C PHE A 100 9.96 2.03 5.79
N ALA A 101 11.13 1.48 6.12
CA ALA A 101 12.39 1.90 5.53
C ALA A 101 12.96 0.80 4.63
N VAL A 102 13.47 1.21 3.47
CA VAL A 102 14.35 0.39 2.62
C VAL A 102 15.79 0.78 2.95
N SER A 103 16.54 -0.14 3.55
CA SER A 103 17.95 0.03 3.87
C SER A 103 18.78 -0.40 2.66
N LEU A 104 19.31 0.56 1.92
CA LEU A 104 20.24 0.35 0.80
C LEU A 104 21.65 0.17 1.34
N TYR A 105 22.45 -0.63 0.64
CA TYR A 105 23.85 -0.88 0.94
C TYR A 105 24.75 -0.36 -0.18
N ASN A 106 25.89 0.22 0.21
CA ASN A 106 26.91 0.75 -0.71
C ASN A 106 26.37 1.77 -1.75
N PRO A 107 26.01 3.01 -1.33
CA PRO A 107 26.21 3.56 0.01
C PRO A 107 25.07 3.21 0.98
N ASP A 108 25.40 3.19 2.28
CA ASP A 108 24.39 2.93 3.31
C ASP A 108 23.40 4.09 3.42
N GLN A 109 22.14 3.80 3.10
CA GLN A 109 21.08 4.81 3.05
C GLN A 109 19.73 4.20 3.43
N ALA A 110 18.95 4.90 4.26
CA ALA A 110 17.57 4.50 4.57
C ALA A 110 16.56 5.34 3.76
N VAL A 111 15.83 4.71 2.85
CA VAL A 111 14.72 5.33 2.10
C VAL A 111 13.41 5.05 2.84
N VAL A 112 12.86 6.07 3.49
CA VAL A 112 11.59 5.94 4.22
C VAL A 112 10.40 6.11 3.29
N VAL A 113 9.61 5.04 3.16
CA VAL A 113 8.36 5.00 2.40
C VAL A 113 7.20 5.24 3.36
N ARG A 114 6.38 6.26 3.10
CA ARG A 114 5.23 6.64 3.93
C ARG A 114 3.93 6.50 3.18
N HIS A 115 3.03 5.69 3.74
CA HIS A 115 1.66 5.51 3.29
C HIS A 115 0.82 6.78 3.49
N ARG A 116 0.03 7.10 2.48
CA ARG A 116 -0.97 8.16 2.41
C ARG A 116 -2.30 7.49 2.06
N PRO A 117 -3.13 7.17 3.06
CA PRO A 117 -4.43 6.55 2.83
C PRO A 117 -5.26 7.39 1.86
N GLY A 118 -5.89 6.71 0.90
CA GLY A 118 -6.80 7.34 -0.05
C GLY A 118 -8.02 7.94 0.65
N SER A 119 -8.55 9.02 0.08
CA SER A 119 -9.79 9.67 0.54
C SER A 119 -10.90 9.53 -0.51
N TRP A 120 -12.06 10.13 -0.27
CA TRP A 120 -13.07 10.28 -1.32
C TRP A 120 -12.45 10.97 -2.55
N GLY A 121 -12.48 10.30 -3.71
CA GLY A 121 -11.88 10.79 -4.96
C GLY A 121 -10.35 10.66 -5.10
N LYS A 122 -9.63 10.05 -4.14
CA LYS A 122 -8.17 9.84 -4.22
C LYS A 122 -7.81 8.38 -3.92
N SER A 123 -6.86 7.82 -4.65
CA SER A 123 -6.32 6.49 -4.39
C SER A 123 -5.22 6.54 -3.32
N ASP A 124 -4.91 5.39 -2.74
CA ASP A 124 -3.78 5.23 -1.82
C ASP A 124 -2.48 5.62 -2.54
N ALA A 125 -1.59 6.27 -1.79
CA ALA A 125 -0.28 6.65 -2.28
C ALA A 125 0.82 6.36 -1.26
N TRP A 126 2.04 6.19 -1.72
CA TRP A 126 3.21 6.01 -0.87
C TRP A 126 4.32 6.95 -1.32
N ASP A 127 4.69 7.87 -0.44
CA ASP A 127 5.72 8.89 -0.69
C ASP A 127 7.07 8.42 -0.16
N PHE A 128 8.14 8.65 -0.90
CA PHE A 128 9.51 8.47 -0.40
C PHE A 128 10.45 9.50 -1.02
N GLU A 129 11.60 9.69 -0.39
CA GLU A 129 12.59 10.70 -0.78
C GLU A 129 13.96 10.04 -0.91
N VAL A 130 14.66 10.38 -1.99
CA VAL A 130 16.02 9.90 -2.26
C VAL A 130 16.92 11.12 -2.46
N PRO A 131 18.10 11.21 -1.81
CA PRO A 131 19.06 12.29 -2.04
C PRO A 131 19.44 12.40 -3.52
N GLU A 132 19.66 13.63 -3.99
CA GLU A 132 20.23 13.84 -5.34
C GLU A 132 21.67 13.32 -5.43
N ARG A 133 22.41 13.43 -4.32
CA ARG A 133 23.78 12.92 -4.15
C ARG A 133 23.82 11.93 -3.00
N SER A 134 24.19 10.69 -3.31
CA SER A 134 24.27 9.58 -2.35
C SER A 134 25.70 9.26 -1.97
N PHE A 135 26.65 9.51 -2.89
CA PHE A 135 28.06 9.24 -2.63
C PHE A 135 28.71 10.41 -1.90
N ARG A 136 29.45 10.06 -0.84
CA ARG A 136 30.17 11.05 -0.06
C ARG A 136 31.42 11.46 -0.83
N LEU A 137 31.68 12.77 -0.90
CA LEU A 137 32.97 13.26 -1.35
C LEU A 137 34.05 12.79 -0.37
N PRO A 138 35.15 12.18 -0.83
CA PRO A 138 36.25 11.81 0.04
C PRO A 138 36.77 13.05 0.78
N SER A 139 36.68 13.07 2.11
CA SER A 139 37.29 14.12 2.94
C SER A 139 38.45 13.57 3.76
N ALA A 140 39.52 14.35 3.84
CA ALA A 140 40.68 14.11 4.69
C ALA A 140 40.43 14.51 6.16
N SER A 141 39.36 15.27 6.42
CA SER A 141 38.98 15.71 7.76
C SER A 141 38.33 14.57 8.55
N ARG A 142 38.81 14.33 9.78
CA ARG A 142 38.19 13.35 10.70
C ARG A 142 36.80 13.80 11.16
N ILE A 143 36.59 15.12 11.26
CA ILE A 143 35.29 15.71 11.64
C ILE A 143 34.25 15.47 10.54
N ASP A 144 34.65 15.53 9.27
CA ASP A 144 33.75 15.27 8.14
C ASP A 144 33.38 13.77 8.05
N ARG A 145 34.22 12.91 8.63
CA ARG A 145 33.95 11.46 8.78
C ARG A 145 33.09 11.16 10.01
N GLU A 146 33.34 11.81 11.15
CA GLU A 146 32.65 11.60 12.44
C GLU A 146 31.26 12.29 12.49
N GLY A 147 31.09 13.46 11.86
CA GLY A 147 29.79 14.13 11.74
C GLY A 147 28.76 13.36 10.91
N ALA A 148 29.20 12.29 10.22
CA ALA A 148 28.37 11.47 9.35
C ALA A 148 27.51 10.43 10.11
N ASP A 149 27.88 10.05 11.34
CA ASP A 149 27.05 9.20 12.21
C ASP A 149 25.89 9.99 12.85
N GLY A 150 26.01 11.32 12.87
CA GLY A 150 24.99 12.28 13.28
C GLY A 150 24.05 12.73 12.16
N ALA A 151 23.79 11.86 11.17
CA ALA A 151 23.04 12.15 9.94
C ALA A 151 21.65 12.78 10.15
N ALA A 152 21.08 12.75 11.37
CA ALA A 152 19.81 13.38 11.69
C ALA A 152 19.83 14.92 11.59
N GLN A 153 20.97 15.61 11.79
CA GLN A 153 21.03 17.08 11.76
C GLN A 153 21.45 17.66 10.40
N GLY A 154 22.22 16.92 9.60
CA GLY A 154 22.63 17.33 8.25
C GLY A 154 21.69 16.88 7.12
N ALA A 155 20.94 15.79 7.30
CA ALA A 155 20.06 15.24 6.27
C ALA A 155 18.84 16.11 5.94
N ASP A 156 18.56 17.14 6.75
CA ASP A 156 17.44 18.04 6.48
C ASP A 156 17.78 19.00 5.33
N LEU A 157 19.03 19.46 5.21
CA LEU A 157 19.44 20.42 4.17
C LEU A 157 19.82 19.78 2.82
N THR A 158 20.04 18.47 2.78
CA THR A 158 20.39 17.76 1.53
C THR A 158 19.21 17.78 0.55
N PRO A 159 19.41 18.23 -0.71
CA PRO A 159 18.40 18.12 -1.74
C PRO A 159 18.00 16.67 -2.00
N LYS A 160 16.69 16.41 -2.04
CA LYS A 160 16.11 15.10 -2.29
C LYS A 160 15.09 15.18 -3.40
N VAL A 161 15.04 14.15 -4.23
CA VAL A 161 13.98 13.92 -5.20
C VAL A 161 12.83 13.18 -4.51
N VAL A 162 11.60 13.64 -4.73
CA VAL A 162 10.39 13.11 -4.10
C VAL A 162 9.68 12.19 -5.08
N PHE A 163 9.55 10.92 -4.70
CA PHE A 163 8.84 9.91 -5.45
C PHE A 163 7.51 9.55 -4.78
N ARG A 164 6.55 9.11 -5.59
CA ARG A 164 5.24 8.71 -5.13
C ARG A 164 4.71 7.54 -5.94
N TRP A 165 4.53 6.39 -5.30
CA TRP A 165 3.65 5.34 -5.81
C TRP A 165 2.19 5.80 -5.64
N LYS A 166 1.39 5.74 -6.69
CA LYS A 166 -0.07 5.91 -6.63
C LYS A 166 -0.73 4.66 -7.15
N ARG A 167 -1.74 4.18 -6.43
CA ARG A 167 -2.56 3.06 -6.89
C ARG A 167 -3.42 3.49 -8.08
N ASP A 168 -3.45 2.68 -9.14
CA ASP A 168 -4.09 3.02 -10.43
C ASP A 168 -5.63 2.92 -10.39
N GLY A 169 -6.21 2.51 -9.26
CA GLY A 169 -7.66 2.48 -9.03
C GLY A 169 -8.01 1.73 -7.75
N ARG A 170 -9.21 1.95 -7.20
CA ARG A 170 -9.62 1.33 -5.91
C ARG A 170 -9.66 -0.19 -5.91
N LEU A 171 -9.94 -0.80 -7.07
CA LEU A 171 -9.96 -2.25 -7.24
C LEU A 171 -8.67 -2.78 -7.90
N SER A 172 -7.85 -1.88 -8.45
CA SER A 172 -6.58 -2.26 -9.06
C SER A 172 -5.59 -2.67 -7.98
N LYS A 173 -4.73 -3.62 -8.31
CA LYS A 173 -3.53 -3.96 -7.54
C LYS A 173 -2.27 -3.34 -8.16
N ASP A 174 -2.43 -2.68 -9.30
CA ASP A 174 -1.38 -1.98 -10.02
C ASP A 174 -1.17 -0.59 -9.43
N MET A 175 0.06 -0.11 -9.55
CA MET A 175 0.44 1.23 -9.11
C MET A 175 1.52 1.81 -10.01
N THR A 176 1.51 3.14 -10.13
CA THR A 176 2.47 3.90 -10.92
C THR A 176 3.30 4.78 -9.99
N CYS A 177 4.62 4.74 -10.14
CA CYS A 177 5.56 5.62 -9.45
C CYS A 177 5.79 6.89 -10.26
N TYR A 178 5.64 8.03 -9.60
CA TYR A 178 5.90 9.34 -10.16
C TYR A 178 7.04 10.03 -9.43
N MET A 179 7.90 10.74 -10.15
CA MET A 179 8.68 11.84 -9.57
C MET A 179 7.76 13.05 -9.47
N SER A 180 7.57 13.56 -8.25
CA SER A 180 6.55 14.58 -7.91
C SER A 180 7.14 15.93 -7.48
N GLY A 181 8.46 16.05 -7.51
CA GLY A 181 9.20 17.27 -7.20
C GLY A 181 10.43 17.01 -6.34
N ARG A 182 10.87 18.03 -5.61
CA ARG A 182 12.10 18.02 -4.82
C ARG A 182 11.86 18.50 -3.40
N SER A 183 12.75 18.18 -2.47
CA SER A 183 12.67 18.55 -1.06
C SER A 183 14.03 19.06 -0.60
N VAL A 184 14.07 20.22 0.05
CA VAL A 184 15.27 20.82 0.65
C VAL A 184 14.87 21.45 1.98
N GLY A 185 15.55 21.13 3.08
CA GLY A 185 15.20 21.66 4.41
C GLY A 185 13.79 21.25 4.86
N GLY A 186 13.35 20.05 4.49
CA GLY A 186 11.97 19.58 4.70
C GLY A 186 10.89 20.31 3.86
N LYS A 187 11.26 21.32 3.07
CA LYS A 187 10.35 22.06 2.20
C LYS A 187 10.27 21.38 0.84
N LYS A 188 9.07 20.90 0.50
CA LYS A 188 8.79 20.25 -0.77
C LYS A 188 8.41 21.29 -1.82
N ASN A 189 9.10 21.30 -2.95
CA ASN A 189 8.71 21.98 -4.16
C ASN A 189 8.00 20.99 -5.09
N LYS A 190 6.82 21.37 -5.60
CA LYS A 190 6.01 20.50 -6.44
C LYS A 190 6.37 20.71 -7.91
N GLU A 191 6.68 19.63 -8.60
CA GLU A 191 6.89 19.61 -10.04
C GLU A 191 5.73 18.84 -10.71
N PRO A 192 5.52 18.96 -12.04
CA PRO A 192 4.58 18.09 -12.74
C PRO A 192 4.98 16.62 -12.53
N ASP A 193 4.01 15.80 -12.11
CA ASP A 193 4.24 14.37 -11.90
C ASP A 193 4.69 13.72 -13.21
N ILE A 194 5.88 13.10 -13.22
CA ILE A 194 6.38 12.31 -14.35
C ILE A 194 6.49 10.84 -13.95
N THR A 195 6.01 9.95 -14.81
CA THR A 195 6.08 8.50 -14.56
C THR A 195 7.54 8.04 -14.64
N VAL A 196 8.01 7.32 -13.62
CA VAL A 196 9.39 6.78 -13.57
C VAL A 196 9.41 5.27 -13.43
N ALA A 197 8.37 4.67 -12.85
CA ALA A 197 8.23 3.23 -12.77
C ALA A 197 6.75 2.82 -12.72
N MET A 198 6.46 1.58 -13.09
CA MET A 198 5.13 0.98 -13.01
C MET A 198 5.24 -0.38 -12.36
N PHE A 199 4.32 -0.68 -11.46
CA PHE A 199 4.15 -2.00 -10.89
C PHE A 199 2.84 -2.60 -11.33
N ARG A 200 2.90 -3.82 -11.87
CA ARG A 200 1.72 -4.62 -12.21
C ARG A 200 1.66 -5.88 -11.39
N ALA A 201 0.50 -6.12 -10.79
CA ALA A 201 0.23 -7.30 -10.00
C ALA A 201 -0.53 -8.33 -10.85
N GLY A 202 0.14 -9.42 -11.18
CA GLY A 202 -0.47 -10.64 -11.71
C GLY A 202 -1.10 -11.50 -10.61
N LYS A 203 -1.68 -12.64 -11.00
CA LYS A 203 -2.32 -13.58 -10.07
C LYS A 203 -1.33 -14.16 -9.06
N ASN A 204 -0.12 -14.50 -9.52
CA ASN A 204 0.98 -15.08 -8.72
C ASN A 204 2.35 -14.45 -9.08
N GLU A 205 2.35 -13.35 -9.82
CA GLU A 205 3.56 -12.72 -10.36
C GLU A 205 3.46 -11.21 -10.14
N GLY A 206 4.61 -10.57 -9.99
CA GLY A 206 4.73 -9.11 -10.02
C GLY A 206 5.57 -8.69 -11.21
N MET A 207 5.39 -7.46 -11.66
CA MET A 207 6.26 -6.89 -12.69
C MET A 207 6.54 -5.43 -12.37
N VAL A 208 7.82 -5.07 -12.26
CA VAL A 208 8.28 -3.69 -12.11
C VAL A 208 8.91 -3.27 -13.43
N THR A 209 8.39 -2.21 -14.05
CA THR A 209 8.95 -1.65 -15.29
C THR A 209 9.44 -0.23 -15.02
N ILE A 210 10.68 0.07 -15.38
CA ILE A 210 11.26 1.41 -15.28
C ILE A 210 10.94 2.18 -16.56
N TYR A 211 10.39 3.38 -16.43
CA TYR A 211 10.06 4.23 -17.57
C TYR A 211 11.28 5.06 -17.98
N GLU A 212 12.21 4.40 -18.67
CA GLU A 212 13.48 4.95 -19.13
C GLU A 212 13.40 6.35 -19.78
N PRO A 213 12.41 6.67 -20.64
CA PRO A 213 12.35 8.01 -21.27
C PRO A 213 12.30 9.19 -20.29
N ASN A 214 11.75 8.99 -19.10
CA ASN A 214 11.70 10.04 -18.07
C ASN A 214 12.90 10.02 -17.12
N MET A 215 13.73 8.97 -17.15
CA MET A 215 14.88 8.83 -16.26
C MET A 215 15.97 9.88 -16.54
N ALA A 216 15.98 10.52 -17.71
CA ALA A 216 16.87 11.65 -18.00
C ALA A 216 16.56 12.90 -17.15
N ARG A 217 15.34 12.99 -16.58
CA ARG A 217 14.89 14.13 -15.76
C ARG A 217 15.05 13.88 -14.25
N VAL A 218 15.48 12.66 -13.88
CA VAL A 218 15.64 12.23 -12.50
C VAL A 218 17.08 12.50 -12.07
N ASP A 219 17.29 13.56 -11.30
CA ASP A 219 18.60 13.96 -10.78
C ASP A 219 18.95 13.15 -9.52
N VAL A 220 19.17 11.85 -9.69
CA VAL A 220 19.68 10.96 -8.64
C VAL A 220 20.99 10.36 -9.14
N GLU A 221 22.04 10.56 -8.36
CA GLU A 221 23.39 10.04 -8.61
C GLU A 221 23.42 8.50 -8.56
N ASP A 222 22.89 7.91 -7.49
CA ASP A 222 22.81 6.46 -7.34
C ASP A 222 21.59 5.87 -8.05
N ARG A 223 21.75 5.62 -9.36
CA ARG A 223 20.70 5.00 -10.19
C ARG A 223 20.39 3.57 -9.78
N LYS A 224 21.39 2.80 -9.33
CA LYS A 224 21.18 1.39 -8.95
C LYS A 224 20.45 1.30 -7.62
N GLY A 225 20.79 2.13 -6.64
CA GLY A 225 20.02 2.25 -5.39
C GLY A 225 18.59 2.70 -5.63
N LEU A 226 18.35 3.59 -6.58
CA LEU A 226 16.99 4.01 -6.97
C LEU A 226 16.17 2.85 -7.59
N GLU A 227 16.77 2.08 -8.49
CA GLU A 227 16.16 0.86 -9.06
C GLU A 227 15.79 -0.15 -7.97
N VAL A 228 16.72 -0.44 -7.07
CA VAL A 228 16.50 -1.34 -5.92
C VAL A 228 15.38 -0.81 -5.02
N ALA A 229 15.35 0.51 -4.78
CA ALA A 229 14.29 1.15 -4.01
C ALA A 229 12.93 1.00 -4.69
N PHE A 230 12.83 1.15 -6.02
CA PHE A 230 11.57 0.90 -6.75
C PHE A 230 11.11 -0.54 -6.61
N ILE A 231 12.01 -1.51 -6.78
CA ILE A 231 11.70 -2.93 -6.71
C ILE A 231 11.20 -3.31 -5.31
N LEU A 232 11.98 -3.02 -4.27
CA LEU A 232 11.63 -3.40 -2.90
C LEU A 232 10.40 -2.64 -2.40
N SER A 233 10.30 -1.33 -2.64
CA SER A 233 9.13 -0.57 -2.17
C SER A 233 7.83 -1.09 -2.80
N ALA A 234 7.82 -1.41 -4.11
CA ALA A 234 6.66 -1.97 -4.78
C ALA A 234 6.25 -3.33 -4.20
N GLU A 235 7.22 -4.21 -3.95
CA GLU A 235 6.97 -5.54 -3.38
C GLU A 235 6.40 -5.46 -1.96
N VAL A 236 6.97 -4.59 -1.11
CA VAL A 236 6.51 -4.40 0.26
C VAL A 236 5.11 -3.77 0.29
N ILE A 237 4.85 -2.79 -0.58
CA ILE A 237 3.52 -2.19 -0.71
C ILE A 237 2.49 -3.25 -1.12
N ARG A 238 2.84 -4.11 -2.09
CA ARG A 238 1.97 -5.22 -2.49
C ARG A 238 1.71 -6.15 -1.31
N ASP A 239 2.76 -6.65 -0.66
CA ASP A 239 2.68 -7.71 0.34
C ASP A 239 2.03 -7.27 1.67
N LEU A 240 2.03 -5.97 1.99
CA LEU A 240 1.50 -5.44 3.25
C LEU A 240 0.19 -4.65 3.11
N TYR A 241 -0.08 -4.03 1.96
CA TYR A 241 -1.21 -3.10 1.81
C TYR A 241 -2.18 -3.49 0.70
N LEU A 242 -1.71 -3.93 -0.47
CA LEU A 242 -2.58 -4.20 -1.62
C LEU A 242 -3.10 -5.64 -1.66
N VAL A 243 -2.20 -6.60 -1.40
CA VAL A 243 -2.48 -8.03 -1.34
C VAL A 243 -1.77 -8.60 -0.11
N PRO A 244 -2.25 -8.29 1.11
CA PRO A 244 -1.62 -8.74 2.34
C PRO A 244 -1.38 -10.24 2.34
N ARG A 245 -0.13 -10.66 2.58
CA ARG A 245 0.20 -12.09 2.71
C ARG A 245 -0.51 -12.69 3.92
N HIS A 246 -0.71 -14.01 3.92
CA HIS A 246 -1.18 -14.71 5.11
C HIS A 246 -0.11 -14.63 6.21
N ASN A 247 -0.46 -14.07 7.38
CA ASN A 247 0.43 -13.83 8.52
C ASN A 247 1.75 -13.10 8.14
N PRO A 248 1.68 -11.83 7.66
CA PRO A 248 2.86 -11.13 7.14
C PRO A 248 3.91 -10.84 8.21
N PHE A 249 3.52 -10.82 9.49
CA PHE A 249 4.39 -10.52 10.62
C PHE A 249 4.84 -11.77 11.39
N ASN A 250 4.57 -12.98 10.90
CA ASN A 250 4.91 -14.24 11.59
C ASN A 250 4.51 -14.23 13.08
N ALA A 251 3.33 -13.67 13.37
CA ALA A 251 2.81 -13.63 14.73
C ALA A 251 2.48 -15.07 15.16
N ALA A 252 2.94 -15.45 16.36
CA ALA A 252 2.52 -16.71 16.94
C ALA A 252 1.01 -16.66 17.16
N SER A 253 0.26 -17.63 16.61
CA SER A 253 -1.15 -17.76 16.94
C SER A 253 -1.28 -18.24 18.39
N VAL A 254 -1.21 -17.31 19.34
CA VAL A 254 -1.68 -17.60 20.69
C VAL A 254 -3.21 -17.61 20.58
N GLY A 255 -3.81 -18.77 20.31
CA GLY A 255 -5.26 -18.95 20.36
C GLY A 255 -6.05 -18.96 19.04
N ALA A 256 -5.41 -19.04 17.86
CA ALA A 256 -6.13 -19.48 16.67
C ALA A 256 -6.05 -21.01 16.61
N GLY A 257 -7.01 -21.69 17.24
CA GLY A 257 -7.39 -23.01 16.77
C GLY A 257 -7.68 -22.94 15.26
N PRO A 258 -7.49 -24.02 14.49
CA PRO A 258 -7.69 -23.97 13.06
C PRO A 258 -9.09 -23.45 12.78
N THR A 259 -9.19 -22.27 12.15
CA THR A 259 -10.43 -21.80 11.54
C THR A 259 -10.71 -22.69 10.34
N HIS A 260 -11.15 -23.92 10.63
CA HIS A 260 -11.87 -24.74 9.70
C HIS A 260 -13.21 -24.07 9.48
N VAL A 261 -13.30 -23.38 8.34
CA VAL A 261 -14.57 -22.95 7.78
C VAL A 261 -15.37 -24.21 7.48
N ASN A 262 -16.47 -24.40 8.21
CA ASN A 262 -17.55 -25.36 8.01
C ASN A 262 -17.19 -26.83 7.71
N GLY A 263 -17.10 -27.62 8.78
CA GLY A 263 -17.35 -29.06 8.75
C GLY A 263 -18.14 -29.47 9.99
N THR A 264 -19.46 -29.55 9.87
CA THR A 264 -20.36 -30.04 10.92
C THR A 264 -19.96 -31.44 11.39
N ARG A 265 -19.41 -31.55 12.60
CA ARG A 265 -19.39 -32.81 13.35
C ARG A 265 -20.17 -32.62 14.65
N LYS A 266 -21.41 -33.12 14.63
CA LYS A 266 -22.12 -33.53 15.84
C LYS A 266 -21.41 -34.78 16.36
N SER A 267 -20.87 -34.72 17.57
CA SER A 267 -20.67 -35.93 18.37
C SER A 267 -21.07 -35.63 19.79
N SER A 268 -22.13 -36.31 20.21
CA SER A 268 -22.58 -36.43 21.59
C SER A 268 -22.73 -37.92 21.86
N ASN A 269 -21.85 -38.50 22.68
CA ASN A 269 -22.27 -39.21 23.88
C ASN A 269 -21.06 -39.60 24.76
N PRO A 270 -21.16 -39.52 26.10
CA PRO A 270 -20.16 -40.01 27.04
C PRO A 270 -20.53 -41.41 27.53
N GLN A 271 -19.53 -42.27 27.76
CA GLN A 271 -19.68 -43.37 28.72
C GLN A 271 -18.35 -43.74 29.36
N ALA A 272 -18.42 -43.91 30.67
CA ALA A 272 -17.34 -44.08 31.63
C ALA A 272 -16.99 -45.56 31.86
N ALA A 273 -15.75 -45.79 32.35
CA ALA A 273 -15.31 -46.82 33.32
C ALA A 273 -13.78 -47.01 33.13
N SER A 274 -12.92 -46.53 34.04
CA SER A 274 -12.24 -47.29 35.12
C SER A 274 -11.42 -48.48 34.58
N SER A 275 -10.15 -48.72 34.90
CA SER A 275 -9.32 -48.38 36.07
C SER A 275 -7.86 -48.79 35.80
N SER A 276 -6.98 -48.35 36.71
CA SER A 276 -5.72 -49.00 37.13
C SER A 276 -4.50 -49.03 36.18
N GLN A 277 -3.58 -48.10 36.47
CA GLN A 277 -2.13 -48.28 36.69
C GLN A 277 -1.50 -49.65 36.34
N LEU A 278 -0.39 -49.63 35.60
CA LEU A 278 0.98 -49.92 36.10
C LEU A 278 2.02 -49.87 34.95
N ALA A 279 3.17 -49.28 35.25
CA ALA A 279 4.39 -49.31 34.44
C ALA A 279 5.12 -50.67 34.60
N PHE A 280 5.98 -51.06 33.65
CA PHE A 280 7.29 -51.77 33.78
C PHE A 280 7.77 -52.15 32.35
N VAL A 281 8.87 -51.56 31.81
CA VAL A 281 10.30 -52.00 31.78
C VAL A 281 10.69 -52.87 30.57
N SER A 282 11.84 -52.48 29.99
CA SER A 282 12.62 -53.05 28.88
C SER A 282 13.11 -54.50 29.03
N GLY A 283 13.45 -55.13 27.88
CA GLY A 283 14.74 -55.82 27.73
C GLY A 283 14.76 -57.31 27.31
N ALA A 284 15.39 -57.55 26.15
CA ALA A 284 16.47 -58.53 25.91
C ALA A 284 16.20 -60.02 25.56
N LEU A 285 16.73 -60.37 24.36
CA LEU A 285 17.64 -61.47 23.98
C LEU A 285 17.22 -62.96 23.93
N GLY A 286 17.64 -63.59 22.82
CA GLY A 286 17.96 -65.02 22.65
C GLY A 286 16.80 -65.86 22.11
N ASP A 287 16.96 -66.85 21.23
CA ASP A 287 18.11 -67.48 20.56
C ASP A 287 17.53 -68.42 19.48
N ALA A 288 18.30 -68.81 18.46
CA ALA A 288 17.92 -69.81 17.43
C ALA A 288 18.93 -70.99 17.49
N PRO A 289 19.00 -72.01 16.58
CA PRO A 289 18.09 -72.70 15.63
C PRO A 289 18.23 -74.25 15.85
N PRO A 290 18.33 -75.22 14.88
CA PRO A 290 17.92 -75.35 13.46
C PRO A 290 17.24 -76.70 13.09
N SER A 291 16.63 -76.80 11.89
CA SER A 291 16.76 -78.01 11.03
C SER A 291 16.35 -77.77 9.57
N THR A 292 17.35 -77.78 8.68
CA THR A 292 17.44 -78.42 7.35
C THR A 292 16.21 -78.55 6.43
N GLY A 293 16.37 -78.08 5.18
CA GLY A 293 16.04 -78.93 4.01
C GLY A 293 15.37 -78.28 2.79
N VAL A 294 16.19 -78.05 1.75
CA VAL A 294 15.87 -78.23 0.31
C VAL A 294 15.05 -77.15 -0.45
N ARG A 295 15.71 -76.59 -1.48
CA ARG A 295 15.16 -75.85 -2.66
C ARG A 295 14.80 -76.87 -3.77
N PRO A 296 13.83 -76.64 -4.68
CA PRO A 296 14.05 -75.70 -5.81
C PRO A 296 12.81 -75.03 -6.49
N VAL A 297 13.09 -73.88 -7.14
CA VAL A 297 12.60 -73.34 -8.44
C VAL A 297 11.12 -72.94 -8.69
N SER A 298 10.98 -71.69 -9.19
CA SER A 298 9.94 -71.05 -10.03
C SER A 298 8.50 -70.89 -9.54
N THR A 299 8.04 -69.63 -9.40
CA THR A 299 6.98 -68.95 -10.19
C THR A 299 6.58 -67.63 -9.52
N SER A 300 6.30 -66.60 -10.32
CA SER A 300 5.88 -65.26 -9.90
C SER A 300 4.49 -65.27 -9.24
N PRO A 301 4.24 -64.49 -8.17
CA PRO A 301 2.90 -64.37 -7.60
C PRO A 301 2.06 -63.30 -8.37
N PRO A 302 0.76 -63.55 -8.60
CA PRO A 302 -0.17 -62.54 -9.13
C PRO A 302 -0.54 -61.51 -8.05
N PRO A 303 -1.02 -60.30 -8.42
CA PRO A 303 -1.37 -59.26 -7.45
C PRO A 303 -2.57 -59.68 -6.58
N PRO A 304 -2.63 -59.22 -5.31
CA PRO A 304 -3.71 -59.58 -4.41
C PRO A 304 -5.05 -59.04 -4.92
N ARG A 305 -6.06 -59.92 -4.98
CA ARG A 305 -7.44 -59.55 -5.21
C ARG A 305 -7.89 -58.64 -4.06
N ARG A 306 -8.22 -57.38 -4.36
CA ARG A 306 -8.87 -56.47 -3.40
C ARG A 306 -10.23 -57.05 -3.02
N ASP A 307 -10.56 -56.98 -1.73
CA ASP A 307 -11.83 -57.47 -1.20
C ASP A 307 -13.01 -56.76 -1.89
N ALA A 308 -13.96 -57.53 -2.43
CA ALA A 308 -15.14 -56.99 -3.13
C ALA A 308 -15.96 -56.00 -2.26
N ARG A 309 -15.87 -56.13 -0.93
CA ARG A 309 -16.46 -55.17 0.02
C ARG A 309 -15.76 -53.81 0.03
N GLN A 310 -14.43 -53.78 -0.04
CA GLN A 310 -13.67 -52.52 -0.10
C GLN A 310 -13.91 -51.82 -1.44
N GLN A 311 -14.04 -52.57 -2.53
CA GLN A 311 -14.39 -52.02 -3.84
C GLN A 311 -15.78 -51.35 -3.83
N ALA A 312 -16.78 -51.99 -3.21
CA ALA A 312 -18.13 -51.45 -3.09
C ALA A 312 -18.21 -50.18 -2.21
N GLU A 313 -17.38 -50.10 -1.16
CA GLU A 313 -17.29 -48.93 -0.30
C GLU A 313 -16.66 -47.73 -1.01
N ILE A 314 -15.58 -47.98 -1.78
CA ILE A 314 -14.92 -46.95 -2.61
C ILE A 314 -15.87 -46.44 -3.70
N GLU A 315 -16.67 -47.31 -4.34
CA GLU A 315 -17.65 -46.92 -5.34
C GLU A 315 -18.82 -46.11 -4.73
N ALA A 316 -19.26 -46.45 -3.53
CA ALA A 316 -20.29 -45.69 -2.81
C ALA A 316 -19.79 -44.30 -2.40
N GLU A 317 -18.55 -44.18 -1.94
CA GLU A 317 -17.92 -42.91 -1.60
C GLU A 317 -17.70 -42.04 -2.85
N THR A 318 -17.25 -42.63 -3.95
CA THR A 318 -17.07 -41.95 -5.24
C THR A 318 -18.40 -41.41 -5.78
N LYS A 319 -19.48 -42.19 -5.69
CA LYS A 319 -20.82 -41.76 -6.11
C LYS A 319 -21.34 -40.59 -5.26
N ARG A 320 -21.04 -40.58 -3.97
CA ARG A 320 -21.41 -39.48 -3.06
C ARG A 320 -20.62 -38.20 -3.37
N LEU A 321 -19.32 -38.31 -3.63
CA LEU A 321 -18.47 -37.20 -4.05
C LEU A 321 -18.95 -36.62 -5.39
N GLN A 322 -19.26 -37.48 -6.37
CA GLN A 322 -19.76 -37.06 -7.67
C GLN A 322 -21.11 -36.34 -7.57
N ALA A 323 -22.00 -36.78 -6.67
CA ALA A 323 -23.26 -36.09 -6.41
C ALA A 323 -23.07 -34.69 -5.79
N MET A 324 -22.12 -34.53 -4.87
CA MET A 324 -21.81 -33.25 -4.25
C MET A 324 -21.23 -32.25 -5.26
N VAL A 325 -20.31 -32.70 -6.13
CA VAL A 325 -19.72 -31.87 -7.19
C VAL A 325 -20.77 -31.46 -8.23
N ALA A 326 -21.70 -32.35 -8.57
CA ALA A 326 -22.80 -32.02 -9.49
C ALA A 326 -23.78 -30.99 -8.90
N GLU A 327 -24.06 -31.06 -7.60
CA GLU A 327 -24.89 -30.07 -6.90
C GLU A 327 -24.19 -28.70 -6.81
N GLU A 328 -22.89 -28.69 -6.49
CA GLU A 328 -22.09 -27.47 -6.46
C GLU A 328 -21.99 -26.82 -7.84
N GLY A 329 -21.79 -27.62 -8.90
CA GLY A 329 -21.79 -27.13 -10.28
C GLY A 329 -23.14 -26.54 -10.71
N ARG A 330 -24.26 -27.06 -10.21
CA ARG A 330 -25.59 -26.47 -10.44
C ARG A 330 -25.75 -25.14 -9.72
N LYS A 331 -25.33 -25.05 -8.45
CA LYS A 331 -25.37 -23.79 -7.67
C LYS A 331 -24.46 -22.72 -8.26
N ALA A 332 -23.29 -23.09 -8.78
CA ALA A 332 -22.37 -22.16 -9.45
C ALA A 332 -22.99 -21.58 -10.72
N ARG A 333 -23.61 -22.41 -11.57
CA ARG A 333 -24.30 -21.95 -12.80
C ARG A 333 -25.51 -21.07 -12.50
N GLU A 334 -26.20 -21.29 -11.40
CA GLU A 334 -27.33 -20.46 -10.98
C GLU A 334 -26.87 -19.07 -10.49
N ARG A 335 -25.76 -19.01 -9.74
CA ARG A 335 -25.12 -17.74 -9.34
C ARG A 335 -24.64 -16.96 -10.56
N GLU A 336 -23.97 -17.61 -11.51
CA GLU A 336 -23.49 -16.98 -12.74
C GLU A 336 -24.64 -16.39 -13.57
N LYS A 337 -25.78 -17.11 -13.68
CA LYS A 337 -26.98 -16.58 -14.35
C LYS A 337 -27.52 -15.33 -13.67
N ARG A 338 -27.58 -15.32 -12.33
CA ARG A 338 -28.03 -14.16 -11.56
C ARG A 338 -27.10 -12.96 -11.77
N ASP A 339 -25.80 -13.18 -11.74
CA ASP A 339 -24.80 -12.13 -11.93
C ASP A 339 -24.89 -11.54 -13.35
N LEU A 340 -25.13 -12.37 -14.37
CA LEU A 340 -25.37 -11.93 -15.75
C LEU A 340 -26.65 -11.11 -15.90
N GLU A 341 -27.72 -11.46 -15.20
CA GLU A 341 -28.97 -10.68 -15.19
C GLU A 341 -28.79 -9.33 -14.49
N GLU A 342 -28.06 -9.28 -13.37
CA GLU A 342 -27.71 -8.05 -12.67
C GLU A 342 -26.81 -7.14 -13.54
N GLN A 343 -25.81 -7.70 -14.23
CA GLN A 343 -24.98 -6.97 -15.19
C GLN A 343 -25.79 -6.40 -16.36
N LYS A 344 -26.73 -7.18 -16.93
CA LYS A 344 -27.62 -6.69 -17.99
C LYS A 344 -28.51 -5.54 -17.52
N ARG A 345 -29.00 -5.60 -16.26
CA ARG A 345 -29.81 -4.54 -15.67
C ARG A 345 -29.01 -3.25 -15.49
N ILE A 346 -27.76 -3.36 -15.01
CA ILE A 346 -26.85 -2.22 -14.85
C ILE A 346 -26.50 -1.62 -16.22
N LYS A 347 -26.17 -2.45 -17.20
CA LYS A 347 -25.86 -1.99 -18.57
C LYS A 347 -27.02 -1.23 -19.20
N LYS A 348 -28.26 -1.71 -19.01
CA LYS A 348 -29.47 -1.04 -19.52
C LYS A 348 -29.73 0.32 -18.84
N MET A 349 -29.42 0.45 -17.55
CA MET A 349 -29.53 1.72 -16.83
C MET A 349 -28.53 2.75 -17.37
N LEU A 350 -27.29 2.33 -17.59
CA LEU A 350 -26.24 3.20 -18.12
C LEU A 350 -26.52 3.64 -19.56
N GLU A 351 -27.00 2.73 -20.40
CA GLU A 351 -27.38 3.04 -21.79
C GLU A 351 -28.56 4.03 -21.86
N GLN A 352 -29.51 3.93 -20.91
CA GLN A 352 -30.62 4.87 -20.81
C GLN A 352 -30.15 6.27 -20.37
N GLU A 353 -29.21 6.34 -19.42
CA GLU A 353 -28.60 7.60 -18.98
C GLU A 353 -27.80 8.27 -20.10
N ASP A 354 -26.99 7.51 -20.85
CA ASP A 354 -26.22 8.03 -22.00
C ASP A 354 -27.14 8.53 -23.12
N LYS A 355 -28.25 7.84 -23.37
CA LYS A 355 -29.23 8.28 -24.38
C LYS A 355 -29.93 9.58 -23.96
N GLU A 356 -30.19 9.76 -22.67
CA GLU A 356 -30.76 10.99 -22.14
C GLU A 356 -29.74 12.13 -22.17
N ARG A 357 -28.48 11.86 -21.80
CA ARG A 357 -27.35 12.79 -21.91
C ARG A 357 -27.19 13.29 -23.35
N ARG A 358 -27.19 12.37 -24.32
CA ARG A 358 -27.07 12.71 -25.75
C ARG A 358 -28.25 13.55 -26.27
N ARG A 359 -29.47 13.33 -25.75
CA ARG A 359 -30.63 14.17 -26.08
C ARG A 359 -30.50 15.57 -25.53
N ARG A 360 -30.06 15.71 -24.27
CA ARG A 360 -29.80 17.01 -23.64
C ARG A 360 -28.70 17.77 -24.37
N GLU A 361 -27.62 17.09 -24.75
CA GLU A 361 -26.54 17.70 -25.55
C GLU A 361 -27.03 18.17 -26.92
N ALA A 362 -27.86 17.39 -27.60
CA ALA A 362 -28.44 17.78 -28.88
C ALA A 362 -29.46 18.94 -28.76
N GLU A 363 -30.16 19.07 -27.63
CA GLU A 363 -31.03 20.21 -27.34
C GLU A 363 -30.22 21.46 -27.05
N VAL A 364 -29.17 21.34 -26.23
CA VAL A 364 -28.22 22.43 -25.97
C VAL A 364 -27.56 22.87 -27.27
N GLU A 365 -27.14 21.95 -28.13
CA GLU A 365 -26.52 22.29 -29.42
C GLU A 365 -27.49 23.07 -30.32
N LYS A 366 -28.77 22.65 -30.42
CA LYS A 366 -29.79 23.38 -31.17
C LYS A 366 -30.10 24.76 -30.58
N GLU A 367 -30.12 24.88 -29.25
CA GLU A 367 -30.32 26.16 -28.57
C GLU A 367 -29.12 27.08 -28.77
N THR A 368 -27.89 26.55 -28.69
CA THR A 368 -26.67 27.30 -29.00
C THR A 368 -26.59 27.69 -30.48
N GLU A 369 -27.08 26.87 -31.41
CA GLU A 369 -27.13 27.21 -32.83
C GLU A 369 -28.18 28.30 -33.11
N ARG A 370 -29.33 28.26 -32.43
CA ARG A 370 -30.34 29.31 -32.48
C ARG A 370 -29.80 30.63 -31.94
N LEU A 371 -29.19 30.60 -30.74
CA LEU A 371 -28.51 31.76 -30.14
C LEU A 371 -27.40 32.29 -31.04
N ARG A 372 -26.69 31.40 -31.76
CA ARG A 372 -25.64 31.78 -32.71
C ARG A 372 -26.18 32.46 -33.97
N LYS A 373 -27.34 32.03 -34.50
CA LYS A 373 -28.01 32.70 -35.63
C LYS A 373 -28.59 34.07 -35.22
N GLU A 374 -29.04 34.19 -33.97
CA GLU A 374 -29.63 35.42 -33.43
C GLU A 374 -28.57 36.45 -33.00
N TYR A 375 -27.40 35.99 -32.50
CA TYR A 375 -26.34 36.87 -31.95
C TYR A 375 -24.99 36.82 -32.67
N GLY A 376 -24.85 36.13 -33.82
CA GLY A 376 -23.74 36.32 -34.77
C GLY A 376 -22.31 36.05 -34.26
N VAL A 377 -22.11 35.20 -33.24
CA VAL A 377 -20.77 34.90 -32.71
C VAL A 377 -20.09 33.76 -33.51
N PRO A 378 -18.86 33.95 -34.04
CA PRO A 378 -18.15 32.91 -34.80
C PRO A 378 -17.62 31.77 -33.91
N ALA A 379 -17.63 30.54 -34.42
CA ALA A 379 -17.14 29.35 -33.71
C ALA A 379 -15.60 29.28 -33.66
N PRO A 380 -15.00 28.66 -32.63
CA PRO A 380 -13.57 28.39 -32.62
C PRO A 380 -13.27 27.23 -33.58
N GLY A 381 -12.70 27.56 -34.75
CA GLY A 381 -12.13 26.58 -35.67
C GLY A 381 -10.75 26.09 -35.21
N PRO A 382 -10.26 24.96 -35.75
CA PRO A 382 -8.93 24.46 -35.44
C PRO A 382 -7.87 25.20 -36.28
N ALA A 383 -6.81 25.62 -35.60
CA ALA A 383 -5.52 26.14 -36.09
C ALA A 383 -5.38 27.65 -36.42
N GLN A 384 -4.31 28.21 -35.84
CA GLN A 384 -3.59 29.46 -36.15
C GLN A 384 -4.09 30.81 -35.58
N SER A 385 -3.39 31.23 -34.50
CA SER A 385 -2.99 32.58 -34.08
C SER A 385 -4.00 33.72 -33.90
N THR A 386 -3.73 34.54 -32.87
CA THR A 386 -4.24 35.91 -32.56
C THR A 386 -5.39 36.00 -31.54
N SER A 387 -5.01 36.35 -30.30
CA SER A 387 -5.91 36.80 -29.24
C SER A 387 -6.43 38.22 -29.56
N PRO A 388 -7.74 38.52 -29.41
CA PRO A 388 -8.24 39.89 -29.49
C PRO A 388 -7.91 40.67 -28.21
N ALA A 389 -7.56 41.96 -28.38
CA ALA A 389 -7.16 42.87 -27.32
C ALA A 389 -8.32 43.27 -26.39
N LEU A 390 -8.07 43.26 -25.08
CA LEU A 390 -8.93 43.83 -24.05
C LEU A 390 -8.82 45.37 -24.00
N PRO A 391 -9.87 46.10 -23.59
CA PRO A 391 -9.86 47.56 -23.55
C PRO A 391 -8.92 48.14 -22.48
N PRO A 392 -8.34 49.34 -22.69
CA PRO A 392 -7.30 49.90 -21.85
C PRO A 392 -7.84 50.45 -20.52
N ARG A 393 -7.13 50.14 -19.43
CA ARG A 393 -7.26 50.78 -18.11
C ARG A 393 -6.46 52.10 -18.11
N PRO A 394 -6.94 53.19 -17.48
CA PRO A 394 -6.19 54.44 -17.42
C PRO A 394 -4.97 54.30 -16.49
N ASN A 395 -3.82 54.78 -16.94
CA ASN A 395 -2.60 54.88 -16.14
C ASN A 395 -2.14 56.35 -16.13
N PRO A 396 -1.78 56.94 -14.97
CA PRO A 396 -1.21 58.28 -14.93
C PRO A 396 0.32 58.21 -15.14
N GLY A 397 0.84 59.16 -15.91
CA GLY A 397 2.23 59.60 -15.78
C GLY A 397 3.18 59.22 -16.92
N GLN A 398 3.13 60.02 -17.99
CA GLN A 398 4.20 60.22 -18.97
C GLN A 398 5.57 60.50 -18.31
N PHE A 399 6.67 60.08 -18.95
CA PHE A 399 7.59 60.96 -19.69
C PHE A 399 8.77 60.13 -20.27
N TYR A 400 8.78 60.01 -21.60
CA TYR A 400 9.96 59.77 -22.45
C TYR A 400 10.81 61.09 -22.51
N PRO A 401 12.00 61.20 -23.16
CA PRO A 401 12.50 60.36 -24.25
C PRO A 401 14.07 60.20 -24.22
N PRO A 402 14.79 59.92 -25.33
CA PRO A 402 15.56 58.68 -25.49
C PRO A 402 17.02 58.94 -25.94
N THR A 403 17.80 57.89 -26.24
CA THR A 403 18.38 57.60 -27.58
C THR A 403 19.63 56.70 -27.52
N ALA A 404 19.61 55.68 -28.38
CA ALA A 404 20.67 55.18 -29.27
C ALA A 404 22.06 54.76 -28.72
N GLY A 405 22.32 53.44 -28.79
CA GLY A 405 23.34 52.84 -29.67
C GLY A 405 24.83 52.89 -29.28
N TRP A 406 25.55 51.87 -29.78
CA TRP A 406 26.99 51.76 -30.05
C TRP A 406 27.86 50.90 -29.12
N TYR A 407 28.49 49.91 -29.78
CA TYR A 407 29.74 49.20 -29.57
C TYR A 407 30.68 49.64 -28.43
N GLY A 408 31.32 48.64 -27.79
CA GLY A 408 32.70 48.76 -27.31
C GLY A 408 32.95 48.31 -25.86
N PRO A 409 33.91 47.39 -25.61
CA PRO A 409 34.29 46.96 -24.27
C PRO A 409 35.42 47.83 -23.70
N MET A 410 35.37 48.20 -22.42
CA MET A 410 36.57 48.60 -21.68
C MET A 410 36.45 48.39 -20.17
N SER A 411 37.52 47.77 -19.67
CA SER A 411 37.99 47.64 -18.30
C SER A 411 38.23 48.99 -17.61
N GLY A 412 37.83 49.11 -16.34
CA GLY A 412 38.27 50.19 -15.44
C GLY A 412 37.60 50.10 -14.06
N PRO A 413 38.32 50.39 -12.95
CA PRO A 413 37.89 50.04 -11.60
C PRO A 413 36.93 51.07 -10.99
N ALA A 414 35.95 50.60 -10.21
CA ALA A 414 35.04 51.45 -9.45
C ALA A 414 35.67 51.87 -8.10
N PRO A 415 35.59 53.16 -7.69
CA PRO A 415 36.02 53.67 -6.39
C PRO A 415 35.00 53.39 -5.26
N PRO A 416 35.40 53.51 -3.96
CA PRO A 416 34.67 52.93 -2.83
C PRO A 416 33.40 53.72 -2.47
N GLN A 417 32.35 52.99 -2.06
CA GLN A 417 31.11 53.57 -1.54
C GLN A 417 31.26 54.05 -0.08
N PRO A 418 30.60 55.16 0.33
CA PRO A 418 30.57 55.61 1.72
C PRO A 418 29.59 54.81 2.59
N ALA A 419 29.87 54.80 3.90
CA ALA A 419 29.16 54.05 4.93
C ALA A 419 27.68 54.46 5.10
N ARG A 420 26.80 53.47 5.32
CA ARG A 420 25.39 53.69 5.67
C ARG A 420 25.21 53.86 7.19
N PRO A 421 24.30 54.73 7.66
CA PRO A 421 23.98 54.87 9.07
C PRO A 421 23.03 53.77 9.58
N ASN A 422 23.26 53.31 10.81
CA ASN A 422 22.38 52.45 11.59
C ASN A 422 21.07 53.17 11.94
N SER A 423 19.92 52.58 11.59
CA SER A 423 18.60 53.01 12.08
C SER A 423 18.23 52.21 13.32
N VAL A 424 18.22 52.93 14.43
CA VAL A 424 17.69 52.58 15.76
C VAL A 424 16.18 52.30 15.73
N GLY A 425 15.75 51.33 16.56
CA GLY A 425 14.34 50.99 16.79
C GLY A 425 13.63 51.90 17.80
N PRO A 426 12.33 51.69 18.04
CA PRO A 426 11.54 52.48 18.98
C PRO A 426 11.57 51.95 20.43
N PRO A 427 11.33 52.81 21.45
CA PRO A 427 11.78 52.64 22.83
C PRO A 427 10.77 51.96 23.78
N PRO A 428 11.22 51.38 24.90
CA PRO A 428 10.34 51.02 26.03
C PRO A 428 10.32 52.14 27.09
N ARG A 429 9.19 52.25 27.82
CA ARG A 429 9.03 53.09 29.01
C ARG A 429 8.81 52.23 30.28
N PRO A 430 9.11 52.77 31.48
CA PRO A 430 9.91 52.02 32.45
C PRO A 430 9.26 51.78 33.83
N ASP A 431 10.00 50.99 34.62
CA ASP A 431 10.10 50.95 36.09
C ASP A 431 8.93 50.30 36.87
N GLN A 432 9.13 49.53 37.95
CA GLN A 432 10.26 49.46 38.88
C GLN A 432 10.17 48.16 39.73
N TYR A 433 11.29 47.44 39.90
CA TYR A 433 11.80 46.71 41.10
C TYR A 433 10.86 45.73 41.86
N GLN A 434 11.23 44.54 42.33
CA GLN A 434 12.49 44.03 42.87
C GLN A 434 12.36 42.50 43.08
N GLY A 435 13.47 41.74 43.00
CA GLY A 435 13.74 40.64 43.94
C GLY A 435 13.15 39.24 43.70
N GLY A 436 13.91 38.36 43.04
CA GLY A 436 14.43 37.14 43.68
C GLY A 436 13.55 35.88 43.84
N ARG A 437 13.99 34.83 43.10
CA ARG A 437 14.21 33.43 43.54
C ARG A 437 13.03 32.44 43.71
N LYS A 438 13.27 31.28 43.06
CA LYS A 438 12.86 29.88 43.34
C LYS A 438 11.60 29.31 42.65
N LYS A 439 11.85 28.35 41.75
CA LYS A 439 11.05 27.12 41.52
C LYS A 439 10.93 26.32 42.85
N PRO A 440 9.87 25.52 43.11
CA PRO A 440 9.70 24.23 42.44
C PRO A 440 8.25 23.74 42.20
N SER A 441 8.22 22.61 41.48
CA SER A 441 7.18 21.60 41.26
C SER A 441 6.16 21.33 42.38
N GLY A 442 4.99 20.79 42.00
CA GLY A 442 4.35 19.72 42.78
C GLY A 442 2.82 19.72 42.84
N SER A 443 2.23 18.75 42.13
CA SER A 443 1.06 17.89 42.45
C SER A 443 0.14 18.15 43.67
N GLY A 444 -1.15 17.82 43.50
CA GLY A 444 -2.15 17.58 44.57
C GLY A 444 -3.49 18.27 44.26
N LEU A 445 -4.57 17.63 43.83
CA LEU A 445 -5.40 16.59 44.45
C LEU A 445 -6.05 17.05 45.77
N GLY A 446 -7.39 17.21 45.77
CA GLY A 446 -8.19 17.14 47.00
C GLY A 446 -9.34 18.13 47.17
N SER A 447 -10.55 17.68 46.81
CA SER A 447 -11.77 17.72 47.65
C SER A 447 -12.45 19.06 48.00
N LEU A 448 -13.74 19.20 47.67
CA LEU A 448 -14.86 19.08 48.64
C LEU A 448 -16.23 19.41 47.99
N MET A 449 -17.13 18.41 48.10
CA MET A 449 -18.60 18.36 47.91
C MET A 449 -19.39 19.23 48.94
N PRO A 450 -20.75 19.21 49.06
CA PRO A 450 -21.84 18.60 48.25
C PRO A 450 -23.10 19.50 48.04
N GLY A 451 -24.04 19.04 47.20
CA GLY A 451 -25.48 19.42 47.28
C GLY A 451 -26.35 18.70 46.22
N PRO A 452 -27.59 18.28 46.52
CA PRO A 452 -28.10 16.94 46.21
C PRO A 452 -29.22 16.87 45.14
N TYR A 453 -29.69 15.64 44.87
CA TYR A 453 -30.63 15.13 43.83
C TYR A 453 -29.90 14.56 42.58
N GLY A 454 -29.90 13.27 42.25
CA GLY A 454 -30.65 12.13 42.80
C GLY A 454 -31.27 11.26 41.69
N GLY A 455 -30.45 10.53 40.92
CA GLY A 455 -30.84 9.25 40.27
C GLY A 455 -31.64 9.29 38.95
N PRO A 456 -31.86 8.12 38.29
CA PRO A 456 -31.07 7.72 37.11
C PRO A 456 -31.91 7.45 35.86
N ALA A 457 -31.31 7.56 34.68
CA ALA A 457 -31.87 7.01 33.43
C ALA A 457 -30.77 6.32 32.63
N GLY A 458 -30.76 4.99 32.69
CA GLY A 458 -30.15 4.16 31.66
C GLY A 458 -31.09 4.06 30.46
N ALA A 459 -30.57 4.24 29.26
CA ALA A 459 -31.20 3.73 28.05
C ALA A 459 -30.16 3.53 26.95
N SER A 460 -30.14 2.30 26.48
CA SER A 460 -29.42 1.76 25.34
C SER A 460 -29.52 2.61 24.07
N VAL A 461 -28.43 2.71 23.32
CA VAL A 461 -28.46 3.11 21.90
C VAL A 461 -27.79 2.01 21.07
N SER A 462 -28.63 1.11 20.56
CA SER A 462 -28.38 0.23 19.42
C SER A 462 -29.32 0.65 18.28
N GLY A 463 -28.86 0.52 17.03
CA GLY A 463 -29.76 0.49 15.86
C GLY A 463 -29.76 1.74 14.97
N PHE A 464 -28.63 2.00 14.31
CA PHE A 464 -28.63 2.79 13.07
C PHE A 464 -28.93 1.86 11.88
N PHE A 465 -29.82 2.32 11.00
CA PHE A 465 -30.20 1.78 9.68
C PHE A 465 -31.22 0.63 9.62
N HIS A 466 -32.51 0.98 9.78
CA HIS A 466 -33.58 0.53 8.89
C HIS A 466 -34.75 1.53 8.96
N ARG A 467 -34.95 2.34 7.91
CA ARG A 467 -36.21 3.07 7.70
C ARG A 467 -36.76 2.72 6.32
N SER A 468 -37.99 2.24 6.32
CA SER A 468 -38.74 1.74 5.17
C SER A 468 -39.14 2.84 4.20
N ASP A 469 -39.30 2.45 2.93
CA ASP A 469 -39.70 3.30 1.79
C ASP A 469 -41.12 3.92 1.88
N GLU A 470 -41.86 3.63 2.95
CA GLU A 470 -43.24 4.08 3.12
C GLU A 470 -43.37 5.55 3.56
N ASP A 471 -42.37 6.09 4.27
CA ASP A 471 -42.39 7.48 4.75
C ASP A 471 -42.02 8.51 3.68
N LYS A 472 -41.37 8.10 2.58
CA LYS A 472 -41.02 9.02 1.47
C LYS A 472 -42.22 9.35 0.57
N ARG A 473 -43.25 8.48 0.51
CA ARG A 473 -44.43 8.70 -0.34
C ARG A 473 -45.45 9.68 0.22
N LYS A 474 -45.49 9.90 1.55
CA LYS A 474 -46.43 10.84 2.19
C LYS A 474 -46.02 12.32 2.13
N LYS A 475 -44.78 12.63 1.73
CA LYS A 475 -44.30 14.03 1.59
C LYS A 475 -44.47 14.65 0.20
N VAL A 476 -44.90 13.88 -0.81
CA VAL A 476 -45.02 14.37 -2.21
C VAL A 476 -46.45 14.81 -2.59
N GLN A 477 -47.46 14.58 -1.75
CA GLN A 477 -48.86 14.89 -2.07
C GLN A 477 -49.41 16.22 -1.50
N LYS A 478 -48.58 17.14 -1.00
CA LYS A 478 -49.07 18.40 -0.38
C LYS A 478 -48.65 19.70 -1.07
N LYS A 479 -48.31 19.66 -2.36
CA LYS A 479 -48.01 20.86 -3.18
C LYS A 479 -48.64 20.78 -4.58
N ARG A 480 -49.95 20.58 -4.65
CA ARG A 480 -50.74 20.78 -5.88
C ARG A 480 -52.18 21.16 -5.54
N SER A 481 -52.39 22.42 -5.21
CA SER A 481 -53.60 23.18 -5.57
C SER A 481 -53.38 24.64 -5.19
N VAL A 482 -53.84 25.56 -6.06
CA VAL A 482 -54.30 26.95 -5.86
C VAL A 482 -54.02 27.75 -7.15
N HIS A 483 -55.10 27.97 -7.91
CA HIS A 483 -55.41 29.02 -8.92
C HIS A 483 -54.71 28.94 -10.30
N PHE A 484 -55.39 29.10 -11.45
CA PHE A 484 -56.70 29.66 -11.80
C PHE A 484 -57.52 28.68 -12.67
#